data_AF-A0A7W4GQV9-F1
#
_entry.id   AF-A0A7W4GQV9-F1
#
_cell.length_a   1.000
_cell.length_b   1.000
_cell.length_c   1.000
_cell.angle_alpha   90.00
_cell.angle_beta   90.00
_cell.angle_gamma   90.00
#
_symmetry.space_group_name_H-M   'P 1'
#
loop_
_entity.id
_entity.type
_entity.pdbx_description
1 polymer ?
#
loop_
_entity_poly.entity_id
_entity_poly.type
_entity_poly.pdbx_seq_one_letter_code
_entity_poly.pdbx_strand_id
1 'polypeptide(L)'
;MADDNETTARRPTIYDIARIAGTSASAVSSVLNGTWKKRRISARLAERISRIAAEQGYAVNLQASLLRRDRSRIIGMIIPKYDNRYFGAIAEQFETMARERGLFPVITCTRREPELEIEAARAMMSYQAEWLVVTGATEPDRIAELCGPTGLRAINLDLPGTRAPSVVSDNFTGALDLTRAILARLRADSGAQAPLYFVGGRAQDNNTRERLRGFMAAHDEANLRVPAGHCLMRGYSADKTLAAMNELRIPDGSGVFVNSTIALEGVVRWLHGQPAMPLLRFGCFDWDPFAAFLPQNVGMMQQDVGAMLSRVFDLIESPPEGAPRIEIPCRFRARA
;
A
#
# COMPACT_ATOMS: atom_id res chain seq x y z
N MET A 1 -20.01 50.48 -16.66
CA MET A 1 -20.62 49.56 -17.64
C MET A 1 -19.51 48.77 -18.30
N ALA A 2 -19.27 47.56 -17.82
CA ALA A 2 -18.63 46.48 -18.55
C ALA A 2 -19.29 45.20 -17.99
N ASP A 3 -19.79 44.40 -18.91
CA ASP A 3 -20.66 43.25 -18.74
C ASP A 3 -19.77 42.00 -18.62
N ASP A 4 -19.66 41.43 -17.42
CA ASP A 4 -19.01 40.13 -17.18
C ASP A 4 -20.10 39.10 -16.84
N ASN A 5 -20.80 38.66 -17.89
CA ASN A 5 -21.66 37.48 -17.81
C ASN A 5 -20.83 36.24 -18.20
N GLU A 6 -19.96 35.81 -17.29
CA GLU A 6 -19.31 34.51 -17.37
C GLU A 6 -20.39 33.43 -17.34
N THR A 7 -20.68 32.89 -18.52
CA THR A 7 -21.72 31.89 -18.72
C THR A 7 -21.25 30.60 -18.04
N THR A 8 -21.71 30.36 -16.81
CA THR A 8 -21.52 29.07 -16.13
C THR A 8 -22.15 27.98 -17.00
N ALA A 9 -21.32 27.29 -17.80
CA ALA A 9 -21.75 26.26 -18.72
C ALA A 9 -22.48 25.16 -17.93
N ARG A 10 -23.82 25.14 -18.03
CA ARG A 10 -24.67 24.20 -17.32
C ARG A 10 -24.31 22.79 -17.77
N ARG A 11 -23.86 21.94 -16.82
CA ARG A 11 -23.56 20.53 -17.12
C ARG A 11 -24.77 19.88 -17.79
N PRO A 12 -24.62 19.25 -18.96
CA PRO A 12 -25.73 18.62 -19.66
C PRO A 12 -26.38 17.56 -18.77
N THR A 13 -27.69 17.42 -18.86
CA THR A 13 -28.44 16.41 -18.12
C THR A 13 -28.79 15.21 -19.00
N ILE A 14 -29.22 14.09 -18.39
CA ILE A 14 -29.69 12.93 -19.16
C ILE A 14 -30.88 13.28 -20.07
N TYR A 15 -31.67 14.29 -19.69
CA TYR A 15 -32.81 14.77 -20.46
C TYR A 15 -32.36 15.58 -21.69
N ASP A 16 -31.24 16.31 -21.59
CA ASP A 16 -30.65 17.01 -22.74
C ASP A 16 -30.15 16.00 -23.78
N ILE A 17 -29.47 14.95 -23.34
CA ILE A 17 -29.03 13.87 -24.23
C ILE A 17 -30.21 13.15 -24.87
N ALA A 18 -31.27 12.87 -24.11
CA ALA A 18 -32.49 12.25 -24.62
C ALA A 18 -33.16 13.09 -25.71
N ARG A 19 -33.23 14.41 -25.51
CA ARG A 19 -33.76 15.38 -26.47
C ARG A 19 -32.95 15.41 -27.76
N ILE A 20 -31.62 15.49 -27.68
CA ILE A 20 -30.73 15.52 -28.86
C ILE A 20 -30.76 14.18 -29.62
N ALA A 21 -30.82 13.07 -28.88
CA ALA A 21 -30.89 11.73 -29.46
C ALA A 21 -32.28 11.39 -30.03
N GLY A 22 -33.32 12.16 -29.70
CA GLY A 22 -34.70 11.90 -30.10
C GLY A 22 -35.26 10.64 -29.44
N THR A 23 -34.93 10.39 -28.17
CA THR A 23 -35.33 9.19 -27.43
C THR A 23 -35.71 9.50 -25.98
N SER A 24 -36.07 8.49 -25.18
CA SER A 24 -36.38 8.68 -23.76
C SER A 24 -35.13 8.68 -22.88
N ALA A 25 -35.20 9.37 -21.73
CA ALA A 25 -34.14 9.34 -20.72
C ALA A 25 -33.83 7.91 -20.23
N SER A 26 -34.83 7.01 -20.24
CA SER A 26 -34.65 5.60 -19.89
C SER A 26 -33.84 4.83 -20.94
N ALA A 27 -34.04 5.12 -22.23
CA ALA A 27 -33.23 4.54 -23.31
C ALA A 27 -31.78 5.04 -23.23
N VAL A 28 -31.57 6.34 -23.02
CA VAL A 28 -30.24 6.92 -22.78
C VAL A 28 -29.55 6.26 -21.59
N SER A 29 -30.25 6.15 -20.45
CA SER A 29 -29.73 5.50 -19.26
C SER A 29 -29.34 4.05 -19.52
N SER A 30 -30.15 3.29 -20.27
CA SER A 30 -29.88 1.89 -20.58
C SER A 30 -28.64 1.72 -21.46
N VAL A 31 -28.42 2.64 -22.39
CA VAL A 31 -27.22 2.67 -23.26
C VAL A 31 -25.98 2.98 -22.44
N LEU A 32 -25.99 4.09 -21.69
CA LEU A 32 -24.83 4.53 -20.91
C LEU A 32 -24.49 3.56 -19.76
N ASN A 33 -25.47 2.82 -19.24
CA ASN A 33 -25.25 1.77 -18.24
C ASN A 33 -24.92 0.39 -18.86
N GLY A 34 -24.77 0.27 -20.18
CA GLY A 34 -24.43 -0.99 -20.85
C GLY A 34 -25.52 -2.07 -20.84
N THR A 35 -26.76 -1.72 -20.48
CA THR A 35 -27.91 -2.65 -20.37
C THR A 35 -28.86 -2.63 -21.57
N TRP A 36 -28.56 -1.82 -22.59
CA TRP A 36 -29.42 -1.56 -23.75
C TRP A 36 -29.80 -2.81 -24.56
N LYS A 37 -28.93 -3.82 -24.63
CA LYS A 37 -29.23 -5.11 -25.29
C LYS A 37 -30.39 -5.82 -24.60
N LYS A 38 -30.42 -5.84 -23.26
CA LYS A 38 -31.52 -6.43 -22.46
C LYS A 38 -32.85 -5.69 -22.69
N ARG A 39 -32.77 -4.40 -23.00
CA ARG A 39 -33.92 -3.52 -23.29
C ARG A 39 -34.32 -3.52 -24.78
N ARG A 40 -33.73 -4.40 -25.60
CA ARG A 40 -33.98 -4.52 -27.05
C ARG A 40 -33.79 -3.19 -27.83
N ILE A 41 -32.89 -2.33 -27.35
CA ILE A 41 -32.54 -1.09 -28.05
C ILE A 41 -31.64 -1.44 -29.24
N SER A 42 -31.83 -0.80 -30.39
CA SER A 42 -31.01 -1.07 -31.58
C SER A 42 -29.57 -0.58 -31.40
N ALA A 43 -28.61 -1.30 -31.97
CA ALA A 43 -27.19 -0.92 -31.91
C ALA A 43 -26.94 0.49 -32.47
N ARG A 44 -27.62 0.83 -33.58
CA ARG A 44 -27.58 2.16 -34.19
C ARG A 44 -28.01 3.28 -33.25
N LEU A 45 -29.05 3.06 -32.43
CA LEU A 45 -29.51 4.05 -31.45
C LEU A 45 -28.54 4.14 -30.27
N ALA A 46 -27.98 3.00 -29.83
CA ALA A 46 -26.97 2.98 -28.77
C ALA A 46 -25.70 3.76 -29.17
N GLU A 47 -25.16 3.54 -30.37
CA GLU A 47 -24.01 4.29 -30.89
C GLU A 47 -24.29 5.79 -30.99
N ARG A 48 -25.48 6.17 -31.50
CA ARG A 48 -25.88 7.57 -31.60
C ARG A 48 -25.91 8.24 -30.22
N ILE A 49 -26.48 7.58 -29.21
CA ILE A 49 -26.55 8.09 -27.84
C ILE A 49 -25.14 8.24 -27.24
N SER A 50 -24.29 7.22 -27.38
CA SER A 50 -22.91 7.26 -26.85
C SER A 50 -22.08 8.39 -27.47
N ARG A 51 -22.23 8.62 -28.78
CA ARG A 51 -21.55 9.72 -29.48
C ARG A 51 -22.03 11.09 -28.98
N ILE A 52 -23.35 11.30 -28.90
CA ILE A 52 -23.93 12.56 -28.40
C ILE A 52 -23.48 12.82 -26.96
N ALA A 53 -23.47 11.79 -26.10
CA ALA A 53 -23.02 11.95 -24.72
C ALA A 53 -21.55 12.39 -24.64
N ALA A 54 -20.67 11.82 -25.48
CA ALA A 54 -19.26 12.21 -25.56
C ALA A 54 -19.08 13.65 -26.08
N GLU A 55 -19.76 14.00 -27.17
CA GLU A 55 -19.70 15.35 -27.79
C GLU A 55 -20.20 16.45 -26.84
N GLN A 56 -21.20 16.14 -26.02
CA GLN A 56 -21.77 17.08 -25.06
C GLN A 56 -21.02 17.09 -23.71
N GLY A 57 -19.97 16.26 -23.54
CA GLY A 57 -19.28 16.12 -22.26
C GLY A 57 -20.19 15.58 -21.14
N TYR A 58 -21.24 14.84 -21.50
CA TYR A 58 -22.13 14.21 -20.53
C TYR A 58 -21.47 13.00 -19.91
N ALA A 59 -20.96 13.17 -18.69
CA ALA A 59 -20.65 12.06 -17.81
C ALA A 59 -21.93 11.64 -17.07
N VAL A 60 -22.16 10.33 -16.95
CA VAL A 60 -23.21 9.83 -16.05
C VAL A 60 -22.92 10.38 -14.66
N ASN A 61 -23.82 11.22 -14.15
CA ASN A 61 -23.70 11.73 -12.80
C ASN A 61 -23.84 10.52 -11.85
N LEU A 62 -22.70 10.06 -11.33
CA LEU A 62 -22.63 8.93 -10.41
C LEU A 62 -23.54 9.17 -9.22
N GLN A 63 -23.59 10.36 -8.61
CA GLN A 63 -24.51 10.66 -7.50
C GLN A 63 -25.99 10.49 -7.87
N ALA A 64 -26.41 10.93 -9.06
CA ALA A 64 -27.78 10.70 -9.56
C ALA A 64 -28.02 9.26 -10.04
N SER A 65 -26.95 8.49 -10.26
CA SER A 65 -26.99 7.05 -10.57
C SER A 65 -27.02 6.21 -9.30
N LEU A 66 -26.33 6.63 -8.23
CA LEU A 66 -26.31 6.06 -6.87
C LEU A 66 -27.69 6.11 -6.24
N LEU A 67 -28.41 7.21 -6.38
CA LEU A 67 -29.82 7.28 -5.96
C LEU A 67 -30.74 6.25 -6.67
N ARG A 68 -30.29 5.65 -7.79
CA ARG A 68 -31.00 4.62 -8.56
C ARG A 68 -30.33 3.24 -8.53
N ARG A 69 -29.13 3.12 -7.94
CA ARG A 69 -28.32 1.90 -7.89
C ARG A 69 -28.01 1.63 -6.41
N ASP A 70 -28.29 0.43 -5.93
CA ASP A 70 -28.00 0.04 -4.54
C ASP A 70 -26.50 0.12 -4.15
N ARG A 71 -25.58 0.25 -5.12
CA ARG A 71 -24.13 0.11 -4.91
C ARG A 71 -23.30 1.06 -5.77
N SER A 72 -22.31 1.72 -5.17
CA SER A 72 -21.44 2.69 -5.84
C SER A 72 -20.36 2.08 -6.70
N ARG A 73 -19.98 0.85 -6.39
CA ARG A 73 -18.82 0.13 -6.93
C ARG A 73 -17.50 0.82 -6.62
N ILE A 74 -17.48 1.87 -5.80
CA ILE A 74 -16.26 2.56 -5.42
C ILE A 74 -15.58 1.75 -4.32
N ILE A 75 -14.28 1.50 -4.49
CA ILE A 75 -13.43 0.93 -3.46
C ILE A 75 -12.27 1.88 -3.21
N GLY A 76 -12.13 2.32 -1.96
CA GLY A 76 -11.07 3.20 -1.53
C GLY A 76 -9.83 2.41 -1.11
N MET A 77 -8.65 2.98 -1.33
CA MET A 77 -7.42 2.57 -0.67
C MET A 77 -6.69 3.81 -0.18
N ILE A 78 -6.22 3.77 1.06
CA ILE A 78 -5.22 4.72 1.55
C ILE A 78 -3.87 4.01 1.63
N ILE A 79 -2.81 4.73 1.24
CA ILE A 79 -1.44 4.25 1.32
C ILE A 79 -0.53 5.31 1.96
N PRO A 80 0.60 4.92 2.55
CA PRO A 80 1.47 5.88 3.23
C PRO A 80 2.35 6.69 2.27
N LYS A 81 2.77 6.12 1.14
CA LYS A 81 3.70 6.75 0.20
C LYS A 81 3.49 6.22 -1.23
N TYR A 82 3.66 7.08 -2.22
CA TYR A 82 3.67 6.69 -3.64
C TYR A 82 5.07 6.30 -4.12
N ASP A 83 6.10 6.97 -3.62
CA ASP A 83 7.50 6.85 -4.03
C ASP A 83 8.23 5.67 -3.37
N ASN A 84 7.49 4.70 -2.82
CA ASN A 84 8.05 3.49 -2.25
C ASN A 84 7.58 2.28 -3.07
N ARG A 85 8.52 1.46 -3.54
CA ARG A 85 8.24 0.34 -4.45
C ARG A 85 7.27 -0.70 -3.90
N TYR A 86 7.30 -0.97 -2.59
CA TYR A 86 6.36 -1.92 -1.97
C TYR A 86 4.93 -1.38 -1.99
N PHE A 87 4.71 -0.13 -1.59
CA PHE A 87 3.39 0.50 -1.65
C PHE A 87 2.92 0.78 -3.08
N GLY A 88 3.84 1.10 -4.01
CA GLY A 88 3.54 1.23 -5.43
C GLY A 88 3.02 -0.09 -6.04
N ALA A 89 3.67 -1.21 -5.71
CA ALA A 89 3.21 -2.53 -6.14
C ALA A 89 1.84 -2.91 -5.55
N ILE A 90 1.58 -2.56 -4.29
CA ILE A 90 0.25 -2.73 -3.67
C ILE A 90 -0.80 -1.94 -4.45
N ALA A 91 -0.55 -0.65 -4.70
CA ALA A 91 -1.51 0.21 -5.41
C ALA A 91 -1.82 -0.31 -6.82
N GLU A 92 -0.79 -0.69 -7.59
CA GLU A 92 -0.93 -1.21 -8.95
C GLU A 92 -1.73 -2.52 -9.01
N GLN A 93 -1.40 -3.48 -8.13
CA GLN A 93 -2.11 -4.75 -8.10
C GLN A 93 -3.53 -4.60 -7.57
N PHE A 94 -3.75 -3.73 -6.58
CA PHE A 94 -5.08 -3.41 -6.08
C PHE A 94 -5.97 -2.80 -7.16
N GLU A 95 -5.46 -1.82 -7.90
CA GLU A 95 -6.13 -1.18 -9.04
C GLU A 95 -6.57 -2.25 -10.05
N THR A 96 -5.65 -3.15 -10.43
CA THR A 96 -5.90 -4.24 -11.38
C THR A 96 -7.00 -5.17 -10.88
N MET A 97 -6.85 -5.71 -9.67
CA MET A 97 -7.80 -6.67 -9.08
C MET A 97 -9.18 -6.06 -8.82
N ALA A 98 -9.25 -4.77 -8.47
CA ALA A 98 -10.50 -4.05 -8.32
C ALA A 98 -11.22 -3.89 -9.66
N ARG A 99 -10.50 -3.48 -10.72
CA ARG A 99 -11.07 -3.29 -12.06
C ARG A 99 -11.57 -4.59 -12.68
N GLU A 100 -10.85 -5.69 -12.48
CA GLU A 100 -11.28 -7.04 -12.90
C GLU A 100 -12.63 -7.43 -12.28
N ARG A 101 -12.93 -6.94 -11.07
CA ARG A 101 -14.20 -7.14 -10.36
C ARG A 101 -15.27 -6.10 -10.72
N GLY A 102 -14.98 -5.20 -11.66
CA GLY A 102 -15.88 -4.12 -12.06
C GLY A 102 -16.10 -3.07 -10.97
N LEU A 103 -15.14 -2.94 -10.04
CA LEU A 103 -15.05 -1.87 -9.04
C LEU A 103 -14.25 -0.69 -9.61
N PHE A 104 -14.50 0.49 -9.06
CA PHE A 104 -13.78 1.72 -9.35
C PHE A 104 -12.83 2.04 -8.18
N PRO A 105 -11.52 1.76 -8.32
CA PRO A 105 -10.55 2.06 -7.29
C PRO A 105 -10.33 3.58 -7.16
N VAL A 106 -10.25 4.06 -5.92
CA VAL A 106 -9.80 5.42 -5.58
C VAL A 106 -8.67 5.29 -4.58
N ILE A 107 -7.47 5.68 -4.98
CA ILE A 107 -6.25 5.54 -4.16
C ILE A 107 -5.79 6.93 -3.74
N THR A 108 -5.46 7.10 -2.46
CA THR A 108 -4.89 8.35 -1.94
C THR A 108 -3.73 8.09 -0.99
N CYS A 109 -2.79 9.03 -0.94
CA CYS A 109 -1.60 8.96 -0.10
C CYS A 109 -1.76 9.84 1.13
N THR A 110 -1.49 9.29 2.31
CA THR A 110 -1.71 9.95 3.60
C THR A 110 -0.42 10.28 4.35
N ARG A 111 0.75 9.93 3.79
CA ARG A 111 2.08 10.25 4.36
C ARG A 111 2.31 9.72 5.79
N ARG A 112 1.49 8.78 6.26
CA ARG A 112 1.43 8.33 7.67
C ARG A 112 1.15 9.48 8.65
N GLU A 113 0.35 10.46 8.20
CA GLU A 113 -0.18 11.54 9.02
C GLU A 113 -1.61 11.16 9.46
N PRO A 114 -1.87 10.95 10.76
CA PRO A 114 -3.17 10.47 11.24
C PRO A 114 -4.34 11.32 10.75
N GLU A 115 -4.18 12.64 10.72
CA GLU A 115 -5.23 13.56 10.28
C GLU A 115 -5.54 13.40 8.78
N LEU A 116 -4.53 13.14 7.94
CA LEU A 116 -4.76 12.84 6.52
C LEU A 116 -5.43 11.46 6.32
N GLU A 117 -5.10 10.49 7.18
CA GLU A 117 -5.76 9.17 7.16
C GLU A 117 -7.26 9.30 7.47
N ILE A 118 -7.62 10.14 8.45
CA ILE A 118 -9.01 10.42 8.82
C ILE A 118 -9.72 11.26 7.74
N GLU A 119 -9.07 12.28 7.18
CA GLU A 119 -9.62 13.07 6.07
C GLU A 119 -9.94 12.18 4.86
N ALA A 120 -9.00 11.32 4.47
CA ALA A 120 -9.18 10.37 3.38
C ALA A 120 -10.36 9.42 3.64
N ALA A 121 -10.48 8.87 4.85
CA ALA A 121 -11.62 8.03 5.22
C ALA A 121 -12.96 8.79 5.10
N ARG A 122 -13.04 10.03 5.58
CA ARG A 122 -14.25 10.89 5.44
C ARG A 122 -14.60 11.17 3.98
N ALA A 123 -13.61 11.40 3.13
CA ALA A 123 -13.83 11.58 1.70
C ALA A 123 -14.42 10.31 1.07
N MET A 124 -13.89 9.12 1.40
CA MET A 124 -14.42 7.85 0.91
C MET A 124 -15.86 7.60 1.36
N MET A 125 -16.20 7.97 2.60
CA MET A 125 -17.58 7.92 3.11
C MET A 125 -18.50 8.85 2.31
N SER A 126 -18.03 10.07 1.98
CA SER A 126 -18.79 11.04 1.19
C SER A 126 -19.01 10.60 -0.25
N TYR A 127 -18.09 9.82 -0.81
CA TYR A 127 -18.26 9.15 -2.11
C TYR A 127 -19.06 7.85 -2.03
N GLN A 128 -19.57 7.47 -0.84
CA GLN A 128 -20.28 6.22 -0.61
C GLN A 128 -19.48 4.99 -1.09
N ALA A 129 -18.17 4.97 -0.84
CA ALA A 129 -17.35 3.80 -1.09
C ALA A 129 -17.92 2.58 -0.36
N GLU A 130 -17.85 1.41 -0.99
CA GLU A 130 -18.32 0.15 -0.38
C GLU A 130 -17.28 -0.40 0.61
N TRP A 131 -16.00 -0.23 0.26
CA TRP A 131 -14.87 -0.76 1.00
C TRP A 131 -13.73 0.26 1.07
N LEU A 132 -12.98 0.21 2.16
CA LEU A 132 -11.75 0.97 2.35
C LEU A 132 -10.61 0.04 2.75
N VAL A 133 -9.61 -0.09 1.90
CA VAL A 133 -8.36 -0.79 2.22
C VAL A 133 -7.40 0.20 2.90
N VAL A 134 -7.17 -0.01 4.19
CA VAL A 134 -6.38 0.84 5.07
C VAL A 134 -4.96 0.30 5.12
N THR A 135 -4.08 0.81 4.25
CA THR A 135 -2.71 0.27 4.10
C THR A 135 -1.70 1.06 4.94
N GLY A 136 -1.02 0.38 5.86
CA GLY A 136 0.11 0.95 6.60
C GLY A 136 -0.26 2.16 7.47
N ALA A 137 -1.52 2.25 7.91
CA ALA A 137 -2.03 3.37 8.68
C ALA A 137 -1.53 3.37 10.13
N THR A 138 -1.42 4.57 10.70
CA THR A 138 -0.94 4.75 12.08
C THR A 138 -2.00 4.44 13.14
N GLU A 139 -3.27 4.73 12.85
CA GLU A 139 -4.40 4.51 13.75
C GLU A 139 -5.56 3.73 13.06
N PRO A 140 -5.33 2.47 12.63
CA PRO A 140 -6.32 1.71 11.84
C PRO A 140 -7.67 1.52 12.57
N ASP A 141 -7.66 1.37 13.89
CA ASP A 141 -8.89 1.20 14.67
C ASP A 141 -9.75 2.46 14.71
N ARG A 142 -9.13 3.64 14.77
CA ARG A 142 -9.82 4.93 14.70
C ARG A 142 -10.53 5.10 13.35
N ILE A 143 -9.90 4.63 12.28
CA ILE A 143 -10.48 4.64 10.93
C ILE A 143 -11.66 3.65 10.84
N ALA A 144 -11.49 2.44 11.34
CA ALA A 144 -12.55 1.43 11.34
C ALA A 144 -13.80 1.88 12.12
N GLU A 145 -13.60 2.49 13.30
CA GLU A 145 -14.67 3.07 14.12
C GLU A 145 -15.41 4.20 13.40
N LEU A 146 -14.68 5.06 12.68
CA LEU A 146 -15.26 6.14 11.88
C LEU A 146 -16.12 5.59 10.72
N CYS A 147 -15.67 4.51 10.08
CA CYS A 147 -16.35 3.93 8.93
C CYS A 147 -17.65 3.19 9.34
N GLY A 148 -17.65 2.49 10.48
CA GLY A 148 -18.73 1.59 10.92
C GLY A 148 -20.16 2.15 10.82
N PRO A 149 -20.46 3.33 11.37
CA PRO A 149 -21.80 3.92 11.32
C PRO A 149 -22.33 4.23 9.91
N THR A 150 -21.45 4.32 8.90
CA THR A 150 -21.83 4.71 7.52
C THR A 150 -22.00 3.54 6.56
N GLY A 151 -21.74 2.31 7.02
CA GLY A 151 -21.76 1.12 6.18
C GLY A 151 -20.49 0.94 5.32
N LEU A 152 -19.55 1.88 5.35
CA LEU A 152 -18.21 1.71 4.78
C LEU A 152 -17.46 0.64 5.57
N ARG A 153 -17.01 -0.42 4.90
CA ARG A 153 -16.26 -1.51 5.55
C ARG A 153 -14.77 -1.33 5.36
N ALA A 154 -14.02 -1.32 6.45
CA ALA A 154 -12.56 -1.22 6.41
C ALA A 154 -11.89 -2.60 6.45
N ILE A 155 -10.76 -2.74 5.75
CA ILE A 155 -9.83 -3.86 5.87
C ILE A 155 -8.43 -3.27 6.02
N ASN A 156 -7.69 -3.71 7.04
CA ASN A 156 -6.32 -3.26 7.24
C ASN A 156 -5.35 -4.10 6.40
N LEU A 157 -4.35 -3.44 5.83
CA LEU A 157 -3.26 -4.05 5.06
C LEU A 157 -1.92 -3.53 5.60
N ASP A 158 -0.88 -4.38 5.62
CA ASP A 158 0.49 -4.08 6.09
C ASP A 158 0.64 -3.88 7.61
N LEU A 159 -0.22 -3.07 8.23
CA LEU A 159 -0.31 -2.90 9.68
C LEU A 159 -1.67 -3.38 10.21
N PRO A 160 -1.71 -4.14 11.31
CA PRO A 160 -2.96 -4.69 11.83
C PRO A 160 -3.73 -3.70 12.70
N GLY A 161 -5.04 -3.91 12.79
CA GLY A 161 -5.93 -3.32 13.79
C GLY A 161 -6.73 -4.40 14.52
N THR A 162 -7.54 -3.99 15.49
CA THR A 162 -8.42 -4.86 16.30
C THR A 162 -9.90 -4.72 15.95
N ARG A 163 -10.29 -3.66 15.22
CA ARG A 163 -11.69 -3.35 14.89
C ARG A 163 -12.10 -3.74 13.46
N ALA A 164 -11.14 -4.14 12.63
CA ALA A 164 -11.35 -4.57 11.25
C ALA A 164 -10.43 -5.74 10.88
N PRO A 165 -10.86 -6.63 9.95
CA PRO A 165 -10.00 -7.68 9.41
C PRO A 165 -8.66 -7.10 8.93
N SER A 166 -7.58 -7.84 9.16
CA SER A 166 -6.23 -7.38 8.87
C SER A 166 -5.47 -8.44 8.06
N VAL A 167 -4.85 -8.03 6.96
CA VAL A 167 -3.91 -8.86 6.19
C VAL A 167 -2.51 -8.26 6.33
N VAL A 168 -1.59 -9.02 6.92
CA VAL A 168 -0.23 -8.56 7.18
C VAL A 168 0.78 -9.59 6.69
N SER A 169 2.02 -9.18 6.48
CA SER A 169 3.10 -10.13 6.26
C SER A 169 3.51 -10.82 7.56
N ASP A 170 3.96 -12.07 7.46
CA ASP A 170 4.71 -12.74 8.53
C ASP A 170 6.10 -12.09 8.65
N ASN A 171 6.10 -10.98 9.38
CA ASN A 171 7.25 -10.14 9.61
C ASN A 171 8.29 -10.80 10.55
N PHE A 172 7.83 -11.68 11.45
CA PHE A 172 8.71 -12.35 12.40
C PHE A 172 9.56 -13.41 11.70
N THR A 173 8.93 -14.37 11.03
CA THR A 173 9.65 -15.46 10.37
C THR A 173 10.55 -14.89 9.27
N GLY A 174 10.06 -13.91 8.52
CA GLY A 174 10.86 -13.23 7.51
C GLY A 174 12.12 -12.58 8.09
N ALA A 175 12.06 -11.99 9.29
CA ALA A 175 13.20 -11.29 9.87
C ALA A 175 14.18 -12.24 10.53
N LEU A 176 13.67 -13.31 11.14
CA LEU A 176 14.46 -14.43 11.65
C LEU A 176 15.32 -15.02 10.53
N ASP A 177 14.71 -15.37 9.39
CA ASP A 177 15.42 -15.99 8.27
C ASP A 177 16.43 -15.04 7.61
N LEU A 178 16.06 -13.76 7.43
CA LEU A 178 16.98 -12.76 6.90
C LEU A 178 18.19 -12.56 7.82
N THR A 179 17.97 -12.52 9.14
CA THR A 179 19.03 -12.33 10.14
C THR A 179 19.96 -13.54 10.18
N ARG A 180 19.42 -14.77 10.13
CA ARG A 180 20.21 -16.01 9.99
C ARG A 180 21.09 -15.96 8.73
N ALA A 181 20.54 -15.52 7.60
CA ALA A 181 21.30 -15.40 6.36
C ALA A 181 22.46 -14.41 6.49
N ILE A 182 22.24 -13.24 7.10
CA ILE A 182 23.29 -12.23 7.31
C ILE A 182 24.37 -12.77 8.26
N LEU A 183 23.99 -13.36 9.40
CA LEU A 183 24.95 -13.95 10.36
C LEU A 183 25.79 -15.05 9.71
N ALA A 184 25.17 -15.95 8.95
CA ALA A 184 25.86 -17.03 8.25
C ALA A 184 26.87 -16.49 7.23
N ARG A 185 26.47 -15.48 6.44
CA ARG A 185 27.35 -14.82 5.48
C ARG A 185 28.50 -14.08 6.15
N LEU A 186 28.23 -13.38 7.26
CA LEU A 186 29.26 -12.66 8.01
C LEU A 186 30.34 -13.62 8.52
N ARG A 187 29.91 -14.75 9.11
CA ARG A 187 30.79 -15.80 9.59
C ARG A 187 31.61 -16.43 8.46
N ALA A 188 31.00 -16.67 7.30
CA ALA A 188 31.69 -17.25 6.15
C ALA A 188 32.77 -16.32 5.57
N ASP A 189 32.49 -15.01 5.50
CA ASP A 189 33.37 -14.06 4.81
C ASP A 189 34.49 -13.52 5.72
N SER A 190 34.27 -13.44 7.04
CA SER A 190 35.19 -12.79 7.98
C SER A 190 35.59 -13.66 9.18
N GLY A 191 34.94 -14.80 9.38
CA GLY A 191 35.05 -15.59 10.62
C GLY A 191 34.38 -14.93 11.83
N ALA A 192 33.84 -13.71 11.70
CA ALA A 192 33.25 -12.98 12.80
C ALA A 192 31.96 -13.63 13.30
N GLN A 193 31.84 -13.68 14.63
CA GLN A 193 30.61 -14.04 15.34
C GLN A 193 30.25 -12.86 16.26
N ALA A 194 29.64 -11.84 15.65
CA ALA A 194 29.30 -10.59 16.30
C ALA A 194 27.83 -10.25 16.07
N PRO A 195 27.16 -9.55 17.01
CA PRO A 195 25.78 -9.13 16.84
C PRO A 195 25.66 -8.10 15.72
N LEU A 196 24.59 -8.20 14.95
CA LEU A 196 24.28 -7.28 13.85
C LEU A 196 23.77 -5.93 14.39
N TYR A 197 23.72 -4.94 13.50
CA TYR A 197 22.97 -3.70 13.69
C TYR A 197 21.58 -3.82 13.07
N PHE A 198 20.55 -3.32 13.73
CA PHE A 198 19.18 -3.21 13.20
C PHE A 198 18.91 -1.74 12.85
N VAL A 199 18.60 -1.44 11.60
CA VAL A 199 18.51 -0.06 11.11
C VAL A 199 17.17 0.22 10.45
N GLY A 200 16.51 1.29 10.91
CA GLY A 200 15.26 1.81 10.34
C GLY A 200 13.99 1.33 11.03
N GLY A 201 12.89 2.05 10.75
CA GLY A 201 11.55 1.75 11.29
C GLY A 201 11.23 2.45 12.60
N ARG A 202 10.02 2.20 13.10
CA ARG A 202 9.42 2.87 14.26
C ARG A 202 9.06 1.80 15.29
N ALA A 203 9.54 1.93 16.52
CA ALA A 203 9.39 0.90 17.55
C ALA A 203 7.92 0.57 17.91
N GLN A 204 6.98 1.49 17.65
CA GLN A 204 5.56 1.30 17.86
C GLN A 204 4.86 0.52 16.73
N ASP A 205 5.42 0.52 15.51
CA ASP A 205 4.79 -0.12 14.36
C ASP A 205 4.88 -1.65 14.51
N ASN A 206 3.75 -2.34 14.27
CA ASN A 206 3.69 -3.80 14.41
C ASN A 206 4.77 -4.52 13.58
N ASN A 207 4.94 -4.11 12.32
CA ASN A 207 5.95 -4.72 11.43
C ASN A 207 7.37 -4.59 11.99
N THR A 208 7.75 -3.43 12.54
CA THR A 208 9.08 -3.19 13.12
C THR A 208 9.25 -4.02 14.39
N ARG A 209 8.22 -4.11 15.24
CA ARG A 209 8.26 -4.95 16.45
C ARG A 209 8.44 -6.42 16.12
N GLU A 210 7.69 -6.95 15.16
CA GLU A 210 7.80 -8.35 14.77
C GLU A 210 9.13 -8.64 14.06
N ARG A 211 9.60 -7.72 13.21
CA ARG A 211 10.93 -7.83 12.59
C ARG A 211 12.05 -7.81 13.64
N LEU A 212 11.97 -6.91 14.62
CA LEU A 212 12.92 -6.86 15.74
C LEU A 212 12.88 -8.14 16.58
N ARG A 213 11.68 -8.70 16.81
CA ARG A 213 11.51 -9.98 17.52
C ARG A 213 12.20 -11.13 16.77
N GLY A 214 12.04 -11.21 15.45
CA GLY A 214 12.71 -12.21 14.61
C GLY A 214 14.23 -12.02 14.57
N PHE A 215 14.67 -10.76 14.46
CA PHE A 215 16.07 -10.38 14.56
C PHE A 215 16.70 -10.84 15.89
N MET A 216 16.06 -10.56 17.03
CA MET A 216 16.57 -10.97 18.35
C MET A 216 16.60 -12.49 18.49
N ALA A 217 15.54 -13.19 18.07
CA ALA A 217 15.48 -14.65 18.13
C ALA A 217 16.63 -15.33 17.36
N ALA A 218 16.99 -14.81 16.18
CA ALA A 218 18.12 -15.32 15.40
C ALA A 218 19.47 -15.13 16.11
N HIS A 219 19.63 -14.05 16.89
CA HIS A 219 20.83 -13.82 17.68
C HIS A 219 20.88 -14.71 18.90
N ASP A 220 19.74 -14.92 19.57
CA ASP A 220 19.62 -15.86 20.69
C ASP A 220 20.01 -17.28 20.26
N GLU A 221 19.54 -17.73 19.09
CA GLU A 221 19.96 -19.02 18.48
C GLU A 221 21.47 -19.11 18.22
N ALA A 222 22.10 -17.98 17.89
CA ALA A 222 23.54 -17.87 17.67
C ALA A 222 24.34 -17.63 18.96
N ASN A 223 23.69 -17.61 20.13
CA ASN A 223 24.26 -17.23 21.42
C ASN A 223 24.94 -15.86 21.41
N LEU A 224 24.35 -14.90 20.69
CA LEU A 224 24.84 -13.52 20.56
C LEU A 224 23.91 -12.56 21.29
N ARG A 225 24.46 -11.79 22.23
CA ARG A 225 23.71 -10.71 22.88
C ARG A 225 23.77 -9.45 22.02
N VAL A 226 22.62 -8.94 21.59
CA VAL A 226 22.52 -7.66 20.87
C VAL A 226 22.58 -6.49 21.87
N PRO A 227 23.55 -5.57 21.76
CA PRO A 227 23.57 -4.35 22.55
C PRO A 227 22.41 -3.42 22.18
N ALA A 228 21.84 -2.71 23.15
CA ALA A 228 20.75 -1.76 22.89
C ALA A 228 21.12 -0.68 21.86
N GLY A 229 22.40 -0.26 21.84
CA GLY A 229 22.94 0.70 20.88
C GLY A 229 23.00 0.19 19.43
N HIS A 230 22.76 -1.09 19.19
CA HIS A 230 22.73 -1.66 17.83
C HIS A 230 21.36 -1.50 17.15
N CYS A 231 20.33 -1.06 17.87
CA CYS A 231 18.98 -0.89 17.34
C CYS A 231 18.69 0.58 17.01
N LEU A 232 18.86 0.97 15.75
CA LEU A 232 18.70 2.34 15.23
C LEU A 232 17.33 2.54 14.56
N MET A 233 16.27 2.56 15.36
CA MET A 233 14.90 2.78 14.88
C MET A 233 14.52 4.27 14.83
N ARG A 234 15.18 5.02 13.94
CA ARG A 234 14.96 6.49 13.77
C ARG A 234 13.81 6.82 12.79
N GLY A 235 12.90 5.89 12.56
CA GLY A 235 11.82 6.00 11.60
C GLY A 235 12.20 5.50 10.20
N TYR A 236 11.30 5.74 9.24
CA TYR A 236 11.48 5.40 7.83
C TYR A 236 11.97 6.63 7.05
N SER A 237 13.27 6.93 7.17
CA SER A 237 13.93 8.06 6.51
C SER A 237 15.37 7.71 6.16
N ALA A 238 15.73 7.94 4.90
CA ALA A 238 17.09 7.77 4.41
C ALA A 238 18.07 8.72 5.13
N ASP A 239 17.71 10.01 5.26
CA ASP A 239 18.57 11.00 5.91
C ASP A 239 18.80 10.71 7.40
N LYS A 240 17.74 10.34 8.14
CA LYS A 240 17.90 9.96 9.56
C LYS A 240 18.73 8.69 9.71
N THR A 241 18.63 7.76 8.75
CA THR A 241 19.44 6.55 8.74
C THR A 241 20.91 6.88 8.47
N LEU A 242 21.20 7.71 7.46
CA LEU A 242 22.54 8.19 7.16
C LEU A 242 23.18 8.91 8.35
N ALA A 243 22.45 9.83 8.97
CA ALA A 243 22.92 10.56 10.15
C ALA A 243 23.25 9.60 11.30
N ALA A 244 22.35 8.65 11.62
CA ALA A 244 22.58 7.66 12.66
C ALA A 244 23.78 6.75 12.36
N MET A 245 24.00 6.38 11.10
CA MET A 245 25.15 5.57 10.70
C MET A 245 26.46 6.37 10.79
N ASN A 246 26.46 7.68 10.50
CA ASN A 246 27.63 8.55 10.65
C ASN A 246 28.03 8.76 12.12
N GLU A 247 27.07 8.75 13.04
CA GLU A 247 27.33 8.85 14.49
C GLU A 247 27.94 7.57 15.06
N LEU A 248 27.72 6.42 14.41
CA LEU A 248 28.25 5.14 14.83
C LEU A 248 29.63 4.86 14.25
N ARG A 249 30.51 4.34 15.11
CA ARG A 249 31.72 3.66 14.65
C ARG A 249 31.42 2.19 14.39
N ILE A 250 30.99 1.87 13.17
CA ILE A 250 30.74 0.49 12.73
C ILE A 250 32.09 -0.17 12.40
N PRO A 251 32.48 -1.26 13.09
CA PRO A 251 33.71 -1.98 12.78
C PRO A 251 33.69 -2.57 11.37
N ASP A 252 34.87 -2.70 10.76
CA ASP A 252 35.01 -3.46 9.53
C ASP A 252 34.65 -4.94 9.76
N GLY A 253 33.99 -5.58 8.79
CA GLY A 253 33.45 -6.93 8.97
C GLY A 253 32.20 -6.99 9.86
N SER A 254 31.38 -5.93 9.88
CA SER A 254 30.08 -5.91 10.57
C SER A 254 28.94 -6.32 9.67
N GLY A 255 27.81 -6.72 10.27
CA GLY A 255 26.58 -6.99 9.53
C GLY A 255 25.40 -6.11 9.96
N VAL A 256 24.51 -5.81 9.02
CA VAL A 256 23.38 -4.89 9.21
C VAL A 256 22.08 -5.49 8.68
N PHE A 257 21.09 -5.62 9.55
CA PHE A 257 19.71 -5.82 9.16
C PHE A 257 19.09 -4.46 8.85
N VAL A 258 18.66 -4.27 7.61
CA VAL A 258 18.01 -3.06 7.14
C VAL A 258 16.50 -3.29 7.10
N ASN A 259 15.75 -2.54 7.90
CA ASN A 259 14.35 -2.83 8.17
C ASN A 259 13.39 -2.47 7.02
N SER A 260 13.82 -1.64 6.06
CA SER A 260 13.07 -1.37 4.83
C SER A 260 13.96 -0.76 3.74
N THR A 261 13.49 -0.74 2.50
CA THR A 261 14.19 -0.07 1.38
C THR A 261 14.38 1.44 1.59
N ILE A 262 13.54 2.10 2.38
CA ILE A 262 13.71 3.53 2.73
C ILE A 262 14.95 3.72 3.61
N ALA A 263 15.17 2.83 4.58
CA ALA A 263 16.37 2.86 5.40
C ALA A 263 17.60 2.42 4.59
N LEU A 264 17.42 1.49 3.63
CA LEU A 264 18.49 1.02 2.76
C LEU A 264 19.14 2.15 1.97
N GLU A 265 18.36 3.09 1.45
CA GLU A 265 18.92 4.26 0.77
C GLU A 265 19.94 4.99 1.67
N GLY A 266 19.62 5.19 2.95
CA GLY A 266 20.53 5.81 3.92
C GLY A 266 21.78 4.98 4.18
N VAL A 267 21.65 3.65 4.28
CA VAL A 267 22.80 2.72 4.44
C VAL A 267 23.70 2.74 3.21
N VAL A 268 23.14 2.75 2.01
CA VAL A 268 23.90 2.79 0.74
C VAL A 268 24.61 4.13 0.58
N ARG A 269 23.94 5.25 0.91
CA ARG A 269 24.55 6.58 0.94
C ARG A 269 25.71 6.64 1.95
N TRP A 270 25.54 6.04 3.13
CA TRP A 270 26.58 5.96 4.14
C TRP A 270 27.80 5.17 3.64
N LEU A 271 27.57 3.99 3.04
CA LEU A 271 28.63 3.15 2.45
C LEU A 271 29.41 3.89 1.36
N HIS A 272 28.70 4.60 0.48
CA HIS A 272 29.31 5.36 -0.60
C HIS A 272 30.16 6.54 -0.11
N GLY A 273 29.77 7.14 1.02
CA GLY A 273 30.50 8.25 1.64
C GLY A 273 31.76 7.85 2.42
N GLN A 274 32.04 6.55 2.61
CA GLN A 274 33.21 6.12 3.37
C GLN A 274 34.51 6.26 2.55
N PRO A 275 35.60 6.82 3.10
CA PRO A 275 36.88 6.99 2.40
C PRO A 275 37.49 5.67 1.90
N ALA A 276 37.27 4.58 2.63
CA ALA A 276 37.51 3.21 2.23
C ALA A 276 36.22 2.44 2.48
N MET A 277 35.68 1.78 1.44
CA MET A 277 34.42 1.06 1.56
C MET A 277 34.59 -0.12 2.53
N PRO A 278 33.93 -0.10 3.71
CA PRO A 278 34.09 -1.18 4.68
C PRO A 278 33.48 -2.48 4.14
N LEU A 279 33.99 -3.61 4.60
CA LEU A 279 33.36 -4.91 4.48
C LEU A 279 32.13 -4.94 5.38
N LEU A 280 31.00 -4.43 4.88
CA LEU A 280 29.69 -4.61 5.50
C LEU A 280 28.96 -5.76 4.80
N ARG A 281 28.17 -6.50 5.56
CA ARG A 281 27.16 -7.41 5.00
C ARG A 281 25.80 -7.00 5.46
N PHE A 282 24.94 -6.64 4.53
CA PHE A 282 23.59 -6.24 4.88
C PHE A 282 22.55 -7.12 4.22
N GLY A 283 21.41 -7.25 4.86
CA GLY A 283 20.20 -7.78 4.25
C GLY A 283 19.06 -6.82 4.51
N CYS A 284 18.10 -6.75 3.57
CA CYS A 284 17.04 -5.76 3.64
C CYS A 284 15.66 -6.43 3.69
N PHE A 285 14.80 -5.98 4.60
CA PHE A 285 13.39 -6.26 4.50
C PHE A 285 12.77 -5.38 3.42
N ASP A 286 11.81 -5.91 2.66
CA ASP A 286 11.32 -5.38 1.38
C ASP A 286 12.31 -5.62 0.23
N TRP A 287 11.79 -6.09 -0.91
CA TRP A 287 12.60 -6.40 -2.08
C TRP A 287 12.64 -5.22 -3.04
N ASP A 288 13.84 -4.91 -3.51
CA ASP A 288 14.06 -3.96 -4.59
C ASP A 288 15.01 -4.60 -5.64
N PRO A 289 14.63 -4.60 -6.92
CA PRO A 289 15.41 -5.26 -7.97
C PRO A 289 16.80 -4.65 -8.17
N PHE A 290 16.98 -3.35 -7.94
CA PHE A 290 18.29 -2.70 -8.09
C PHE A 290 19.15 -2.99 -6.87
N ALA A 291 18.57 -2.89 -5.67
CA ALA A 291 19.25 -3.23 -4.43
C ALA A 291 19.74 -4.68 -4.38
N ALA A 292 19.04 -5.61 -5.05
CA ALA A 292 19.44 -7.01 -5.14
C ALA A 292 20.82 -7.21 -5.78
N PHE A 293 21.30 -6.26 -6.59
CA PHE A 293 22.62 -6.31 -7.24
C PHE A 293 23.74 -5.62 -6.42
N LEU A 294 23.43 -5.05 -5.26
CA LEU A 294 24.45 -4.37 -4.45
C LEU A 294 25.48 -5.38 -3.91
N PRO A 295 26.81 -5.15 -4.08
CA PRO A 295 27.84 -6.14 -3.78
C PRO A 295 27.92 -6.64 -2.34
N GLN A 296 27.39 -5.86 -1.39
CA GLN A 296 27.43 -6.16 0.04
C GLN A 296 26.09 -6.72 0.56
N ASN A 297 25.09 -6.84 -0.33
CA ASN A 297 23.78 -7.39 0.00
C ASN A 297 23.85 -8.93 0.07
N VAL A 298 23.35 -9.50 1.15
CA VAL A 298 23.26 -10.95 1.38
C VAL A 298 21.97 -11.52 0.79
N GLY A 299 20.92 -10.69 0.74
CA GLY A 299 19.60 -11.06 0.30
C GLY A 299 18.56 -10.12 0.88
N MET A 300 17.35 -10.21 0.33
CA MET A 300 16.24 -9.35 0.72
C MET A 300 14.99 -10.18 1.01
N MET A 301 14.14 -9.70 1.91
CA MET A 301 12.86 -10.33 2.20
C MET A 301 11.76 -9.67 1.36
N GLN A 302 11.11 -10.44 0.48
CA GLN A 302 10.02 -9.96 -0.35
C GLN A 302 8.67 -10.24 0.31
N GLN A 303 7.91 -9.20 0.62
CA GLN A 303 6.51 -9.33 1.01
C GLN A 303 5.67 -9.74 -0.21
N ASP A 304 4.77 -10.71 -0.04
CA ASP A 304 3.99 -11.29 -1.13
C ASP A 304 2.71 -10.48 -1.40
N VAL A 305 2.88 -9.34 -2.07
CA VAL A 305 1.80 -8.39 -2.38
C VAL A 305 0.61 -9.06 -3.05
N GLY A 306 0.86 -10.00 -3.97
CA GLY A 306 -0.20 -10.71 -4.69
C GLY A 306 -1.03 -11.59 -3.76
N ALA A 307 -0.39 -12.38 -2.90
CA ALA A 307 -1.10 -13.20 -1.92
C ALA A 307 -1.83 -12.33 -0.88
N MET A 308 -1.22 -11.23 -0.43
CA MET A 308 -1.86 -10.29 0.49
C MET A 308 -3.14 -9.68 -0.10
N LEU A 309 -3.08 -9.16 -1.33
CA LEU A 309 -4.25 -8.57 -1.98
C LEU A 309 -5.29 -9.61 -2.36
N SER A 310 -4.88 -10.82 -2.76
CA SER A 310 -5.82 -11.94 -2.93
C SER A 310 -6.65 -12.14 -1.67
N ARG A 311 -6.01 -12.15 -0.49
CA ARG A 311 -6.74 -12.26 0.79
C ARG A 311 -7.62 -11.05 1.09
N VAL A 312 -7.19 -9.84 0.76
CA VAL A 312 -8.04 -8.65 0.90
C VAL A 312 -9.31 -8.80 0.06
N PHE A 313 -9.21 -9.25 -1.19
CA PHE A 313 -10.38 -9.45 -2.04
C PHE A 313 -11.23 -10.66 -1.62
N ASP A 314 -10.63 -11.74 -1.10
CA ASP A 314 -11.38 -12.84 -0.47
C ASP A 314 -12.27 -12.30 0.66
N LEU A 315 -11.73 -11.40 1.51
CA LEU A 315 -12.47 -10.77 2.61
C LEU A 315 -13.56 -9.79 2.13
N ILE A 316 -13.38 -9.18 0.96
CA ILE A 316 -14.40 -8.32 0.34
C ILE A 316 -15.56 -9.15 -0.20
N GLU A 317 -15.25 -10.29 -0.84
CA GLU A 317 -16.23 -11.20 -1.44
C GLU A 317 -16.96 -12.04 -0.39
N SER A 318 -16.24 -12.47 0.65
CA SER A 318 -16.74 -13.25 1.78
C SER A 318 -16.37 -12.59 3.12
N PRO A 319 -17.11 -11.55 3.53
CA PRO A 319 -16.81 -10.82 4.76
C PRO A 319 -16.86 -11.72 5.99
N PRO A 320 -15.80 -11.75 6.82
CA PRO A 320 -15.78 -12.61 8.00
C PRO A 320 -16.67 -12.06 9.11
N GLU A 321 -17.02 -12.93 10.06
CA GLU A 321 -17.46 -12.48 11.38
C GLU A 321 -16.24 -12.02 12.20
N GLY A 322 -16.31 -10.82 12.78
CA GLY A 322 -15.23 -10.25 13.59
C GLY A 322 -14.08 -9.63 12.79
N ALA A 323 -12.92 -9.53 13.43
CA ALA A 323 -11.73 -8.83 12.91
C ALA A 323 -10.51 -9.77 12.87
N PRO A 324 -10.50 -10.81 12.02
CA PRO A 324 -9.39 -11.76 11.97
C PRO A 324 -8.10 -11.09 11.49
N ARG A 325 -6.96 -11.58 11.99
CA ARG A 325 -5.63 -11.24 11.48
C ARG A 325 -5.09 -12.42 10.67
N ILE A 326 -4.79 -12.17 9.40
CA ILE A 326 -4.24 -13.14 8.45
C ILE A 326 -2.80 -12.76 8.18
N GLU A 327 -1.88 -13.71 8.36
CA GLU A 327 -0.45 -13.53 8.08
C GLU A 327 -0.05 -14.23 6.79
N ILE A 328 0.69 -13.52 5.94
CA ILE A 328 1.16 -14.00 4.65
C ILE A 328 2.68 -14.21 4.70
N PRO A 329 3.17 -15.42 4.42
CA PRO A 329 4.61 -15.69 4.40
C PRO A 329 5.36 -14.76 3.45
N CYS A 330 6.50 -14.25 3.91
CA CYS A 330 7.44 -13.54 3.04
C CYS A 330 8.29 -14.54 2.24
N ARG A 331 8.91 -14.06 1.17
CA ARG A 331 9.79 -14.85 0.28
C ARG A 331 11.22 -14.33 0.39
N PHE A 332 12.14 -15.16 0.86
CA PHE A 332 13.56 -14.79 0.84
C PHE A 332 14.08 -14.76 -0.60
N ARG A 333 14.71 -13.65 -0.98
CA ARG A 333 15.40 -13.46 -2.25
C ARG A 333 16.89 -13.35 -1.96
N ALA A 334 17.57 -14.49 -2.05
CA ALA A 334 19.03 -14.52 -1.99
C ALA A 334 19.61 -13.65 -3.10
N ARG A 335 20.81 -13.10 -2.85
CA ARG A 335 21.57 -12.44 -3.91
C ARG A 335 21.82 -13.44 -5.06
N ALA A 336 21.59 -12.97 -6.29
CA ALA A 336 21.84 -13.71 -7.52
C ALA A 336 23.34 -13.91 -7.80
#